data_AF-A0AAV9CET4-F1
#
_entry.id   AF-A0AAV9CET4-F1
#
_cell.length_a   1.000
_cell.length_b   1.000
_cell.length_c   1.000
_cell.angle_alpha   90.00
_cell.angle_beta   90.00
_cell.angle_gamma   90.00
#
_symmetry.space_group_name_H-M   'P 1'
#
loop_
_entity.id
_entity.type
_entity.pdbx_description
1 polymer ?
#
loop_
_entity_poly.entity_id
_entity_poly.type
_entity_poly.pdbx_seq_one_letter_code
_entity_poly.pdbx_strand_id
1 'polypeptide(L)' 'MATKWAQKTVVIPPQRRGCHLVTPKGKSAPWKHTLEGPDDMPAHIKSSMFGCSLMIPITDGRLNMGTWQVPDVA' A
#
# COMPACT_ATOMS: atom_id res chain seq x y z
N MET A 1 -4.07 -27.89 31.59
CA MET A 1 -2.73 -27.47 31.13
C MET A 1 -2.90 -26.19 30.32
N ALA A 2 -2.21 -25.10 30.66
CA ALA A 2 -2.37 -23.82 29.98
C ALA A 2 -1.67 -23.82 28.62
N THR A 3 -2.36 -23.35 27.58
CA THR A 3 -1.83 -23.24 26.22
C THR A 3 -0.63 -22.29 26.21
N LYS A 4 0.55 -22.80 25.84
CA LYS A 4 1.77 -22.01 25.73
C LYS A 4 1.73 -21.25 24.40
N TRP A 5 1.41 -19.96 24.46
CA TRP A 5 1.52 -19.08 23.30
C TRP A 5 2.99 -18.82 22.96
N ALA A 6 3.29 -18.77 21.66
CA ALA A 6 4.61 -18.41 21.13
C ALA A 6 4.45 -17.42 19.98
N GLN A 7 5.26 -16.36 19.98
CA GLN A 7 5.33 -15.37 18.91
C GLN A 7 6.72 -15.47 18.27
N LYS A 8 6.77 -15.59 16.94
CA LYS A 8 8.01 -15.64 16.16
C LYS A 8 7.94 -14.61 15.05
N THR A 9 8.88 -13.67 15.05
CA THR A 9 9.01 -12.70 13.95
C THR A 9 9.67 -13.40 12.77
N VAL A 10 8.96 -13.47 11.64
CA VAL A 10 9.51 -13.96 10.37
C VAL A 10 9.93 -12.74 9.55
N VAL A 11 11.23 -12.58 9.33
CA VAL A 11 11.75 -11.56 8.42
C VAL A 11 11.66 -12.12 7.00
N ILE A 12 10.71 -11.61 6.23
CA ILE A 12 10.58 -11.93 4.81
C ILE A 12 11.50 -10.96 4.04
N PRO A 13 12.36 -11.45 3.11
CA PRO A 13 13.16 -10.55 2.29
C PRO A 13 12.25 -9.62 1.49
N PRO A 14 12.69 -8.38 1.21
CA PRO A 14 11.90 -7.44 0.41
C PRO A 14 11.67 -8.00 -0.99
N GLN A 15 10.44 -8.42 -1.25
CA GLN A 15 9.98 -8.89 -2.56
C GLN A 15 9.18 -7.81 -3.26
N ARG A 16 9.31 -7.70 -4.59
CA ARG A 16 8.42 -6.87 -5.40
C ARG A 16 7.00 -7.43 -5.28
N ARG A 17 6.09 -6.64 -4.73
CA ARG A 17 4.70 -7.02 -4.50
C ARG A 17 3.74 -5.90 -4.85
N GLY A 18 2.50 -6.28 -5.16
CA GLY A 18 1.42 -5.38 -5.53
C GLY A 18 1.81 -4.50 -6.73
N CYS A 19 1.68 -3.19 -6.55
CA CYS A 19 1.82 -2.20 -7.62
C CYS A 19 3.25 -2.12 -8.20
N HIS A 20 4.26 -2.65 -7.49
CA HIS A 20 5.64 -2.70 -7.99
C HIS A 20 5.83 -3.65 -9.19
N LEU A 21 4.86 -4.54 -9.43
CA LEU A 21 4.81 -5.40 -10.61
C LEU A 21 4.18 -4.68 -11.81
N VAL A 22 3.24 -3.77 -11.56
CA VAL A 22 2.52 -3.02 -12.59
C VAL A 22 3.35 -1.83 -13.10
N THR A 23 4.11 -1.19 -12.22
CA THR A 23 4.92 -0.02 -12.53
C THR A 23 6.42 -0.33 -12.44
N PRO A 24 7.04 -0.82 -13.52
CA PRO A 24 8.50 -1.00 -13.57
C PRO A 24 9.21 0.35 -13.39
N LYS A 25 10.36 0.32 -12.70
CA LYS A 25 11.19 1.49 -12.40
C LYS A 25 12.48 1.44 -13.22
N GLY A 26 13.09 2.61 -13.43
CA GLY A 26 14.41 2.74 -14.05
C GLY A 26 14.36 3.11 -15.53
N LYS A 27 15.54 3.32 -16.13
CA LYS A 27 15.68 3.88 -17.49
C LYS A 27 15.06 3.03 -18.62
N SER A 28 14.82 1.74 -18.37
CA SER A 28 14.18 0.83 -19.33
C SER A 28 12.65 0.80 -19.20
N ALA A 29 12.07 1.51 -18.23
CA ALA A 29 10.63 1.57 -18.07
C ALA A 29 10.00 2.45 -19.17
N PRO A 30 8.86 2.07 -19.76
CA PRO A 30 8.26 2.76 -20.89
C PRO A 30 7.47 4.03 -20.49
N TRP A 31 7.97 4.78 -19.50
CA TRP A 31 7.30 5.97 -18.95
C TRP A 31 8.27 7.14 -18.95
N LYS A 32 7.79 8.33 -19.34
CA LYS A 32 8.62 9.54 -19.44
C LYS A 32 8.07 10.65 -18.55
N HIS A 33 8.81 11.04 -17.51
CA HIS A 33 8.55 12.29 -16.79
C HIS A 33 9.35 13.41 -17.44
N THR A 34 8.71 14.53 -17.75
CA THR A 34 9.38 15.67 -18.39
C THR A 34 10.16 16.52 -17.39
N LEU A 35 9.74 16.57 -16.13
CA LEU A 35 10.25 17.50 -15.13
C LEU A 35 10.79 16.88 -13.84
N GLU A 36 10.64 15.57 -13.62
CA GLU A 36 10.92 14.91 -12.31
C GLU A 36 11.87 13.71 -12.44
N GLY A 37 12.50 13.52 -13.60
CA GLY A 37 13.45 12.43 -13.80
C GLY A 37 12.81 11.06 -14.13
N PRO A 38 13.64 10.04 -14.43
CA PRO A 38 13.18 8.77 -14.99
C PRO A 38 12.56 7.80 -13.96
N ASP A 39 12.54 8.12 -12.68
CA ASP A 39 12.11 7.24 -11.59
C ASP A 39 10.81 7.66 -10.88
N ASP A 40 10.28 8.86 -11.16
CA ASP A 40 9.08 9.39 -10.50
C ASP A 40 7.75 9.01 -11.19
N MET A 41 7.74 8.73 -12.50
CA MET A 41 6.51 8.27 -13.20
C MET A 41 5.80 7.08 -12.56
N PRO A 42 6.51 6.06 -12.06
CA PRO A 42 5.92 4.96 -11.30
C PRO A 42 5.09 5.38 -10.08
N ALA A 43 5.38 6.50 -9.43
CA ALA A 43 4.61 6.99 -8.29
C ALA A 43 3.28 7.60 -8.75
N HIS A 44 3.32 8.46 -9.78
CA HIS A 44 2.13 9.07 -10.38
C HIS A 44 1.12 8.03 -10.88
N ILE A 45 1.60 7.00 -11.58
CA ILE A 45 0.73 5.92 -12.08
C ILE A 45 0.07 5.17 -10.92
N LYS A 46 0.82 4.86 -9.84
CA LYS A 46 0.24 4.21 -8.66
C LYS A 46 -0.85 5.08 -8.04
N SER A 47 -0.59 6.36 -7.82
CA SER A 47 -1.57 7.27 -7.22
C SER A 47 -2.84 7.40 -8.07
N SER A 48 -2.71 7.48 -9.40
CA SER A 48 -3.85 7.52 -10.31
C SER A 48 -4.67 6.22 -10.33
N MET A 49 -4.03 5.06 -10.13
CA MET A 49 -4.72 3.77 -10.08
C MET A 49 -5.52 3.56 -8.79
N PHE A 50 -4.98 3.97 -7.63
CA PHE A 50 -5.65 3.76 -6.33
C PHE A 50 -6.56 4.93 -5.92
N GLY A 51 -6.40 6.08 -6.57
CA GLY A 51 -7.10 7.30 -6.20
C GLY A 51 -6.44 8.02 -5.02
N CYS A 52 -6.81 9.29 -4.85
CA CYS A 52 -6.33 10.17 -3.78
C CYS A 52 -7.36 10.37 -2.66
N SER A 53 -8.51 9.67 -2.72
CA SER A 53 -9.60 9.79 -1.77
C SER A 53 -10.26 8.45 -1.51
N LEU A 54 -10.84 8.30 -0.31
CA LEU A 54 -11.61 7.14 0.11
C LEU A 54 -12.86 7.63 0.83
N MET A 55 -13.99 6.99 0.55
CA MET A 55 -15.25 7.25 1.24
C MET A 55 -15.45 6.22 2.35
N ILE A 56 -15.50 6.67 3.60
CA ILE A 56 -15.71 5.80 4.76
C ILE A 56 -17.06 6.16 5.39
N PRO A 57 -18.01 5.22 5.50
CA PRO A 57 -19.31 5.50 6.11
C PRO A 57 -19.18 5.71 7.62
N ILE A 58 -20.04 6.59 8.17
CA ILE A 58 -20.15 6.85 9.60
C ILE A 58 -21.51 6.34 10.08
N THR A 59 -21.52 5.56 11.15
CA THR A 59 -22.75 5.09 11.80
C THR A 59 -22.60 5.33 13.30
N ASP A 60 -23.60 5.98 13.91
CA ASP A 60 -23.60 6.34 15.35
C ASP A 60 -22.33 7.06 15.84
N GLY A 61 -21.79 7.95 15.00
CA GLY A 61 -20.59 8.73 15.31
C GLY A 61 -19.27 7.94 15.26
N ARG A 62 -19.27 6.71 14.73
CA ARG A 62 -18.07 5.88 14.55
C ARG A 62 -17.85 5.51 13.09
N LEU A 63 -16.59 5.34 12.69
CA LEU A 63 -16.24 4.84 11.35
C LEU A 63 -16.76 3.40 11.22
N ASN A 64 -17.57 3.15 10.20
CA ASN A 64 -18.16 1.84 9.93
C ASN A 64 -17.24 1.05 8.99
N MET A 65 -16.30 0.31 9.60
CA MET A 65 -15.26 -0.45 8.92
C MET A 65 -15.26 -1.92 9.36
N GLY A 66 -14.81 -2.80 8.47
CA GLY A 66 -14.65 -4.22 8.80
C GLY A 66 -13.45 -4.46 9.72
N THR A 67 -13.45 -5.56 10.48
CA THR A 67 -12.41 -5.92 11.47
C THR A 67 -10.97 -5.86 10.95
N TRP A 68 -10.77 -6.10 9.65
CA TRP A 68 -9.45 -6.14 9.01
C TRP A 68 -9.19 -4.95 8.06
N GLN A 69 -10.18 -4.07 7.90
CA GLN A 69 -9.93 -2.77 7.32
C GLN A 69 -9.36 -1.94 8.47
N VAL A 70 -8.10 -1.51 8.37
CA VAL A 70 -7.39 -0.88 9.48
C VAL A 70 -7.90 0.55 9.68
N PRO A 71 -8.47 0.87 10.87
CA PRO A 71 -8.18 2.15 11.49
C PRO A 71 -7.74 1.92 12.94
N ASP A 72 -6.44 1.85 13.19
CA ASP A 72 -5.90 2.14 14.52
C ASP A 72 -4.47 2.63 14.38
N VAL A 73 -4.35 3.93 14.16
CA VAL A 73 -3.20 4.73 14.59
C VAL A 73 -3.73 5.64 15.70
N ALA A 74 -3.90 5.07 16.88
CA ALA A 74 -3.65 5.81 18.11
C ALA A 74 -2.14 5.81 18.40
#